data_AF-A0AAV2YFU2-F1
#
_entry.id   AF-A0AAV2YFU2-F1
#
_cell.length_a   1.000
_cell.length_b   1.000
_cell.length_c   1.000
_cell.angle_alpha   90.00
_cell.angle_beta   90.00
_cell.angle_gamma   90.00
#
_symmetry.space_group_name_H-M   'P 1'
#
loop_
_entity.id
_entity.type
_entity.pdbx_description
1 polymer ?
#
loop_
_entity_poly.entity_id
_entity_poly.type
_entity_poly.pdbx_seq_one_letter_code
_entity_poly.pdbx_strand_id
1 'polypeptide(L)'
;MVTIFVEGLRQSPARLQLFRKIPSTLDEAIRIAFSEEYSHRSANGNVPIPGDGACQSGSLYEYVDSCYFVASIGRGYEVKANGAIELILDSNILSNPHHCPPPLEKRKGRPRVRRLASQGENQSSGKRPCSSSKPTCSMCGLVGHNKRTCRD
;
A
#
# COMPACT_ATOMS: atom_id res chain seq x y z
N MET A 1 12.07 14.37 -14.90
CA MET A 1 12.94 13.17 -14.99
C MET A 1 12.89 12.32 -13.72
N VAL A 2 13.22 12.87 -12.53
CA VAL A 2 13.16 12.11 -11.25
C VAL A 2 11.76 11.58 -10.93
N THR A 3 10.71 12.35 -11.21
CA THR A 3 9.31 11.98 -10.94
C THR A 3 8.86 10.71 -11.68
N ILE A 4 9.21 10.60 -12.97
CA ILE A 4 8.91 9.41 -13.80
C ILE A 4 9.66 8.18 -13.25
N PHE A 5 10.91 8.37 -12.80
CA PHE A 5 11.68 7.31 -12.17
C PHE A 5 11.04 6.82 -10.85
N VAL A 6 10.62 7.74 -9.97
CA VAL A 6 9.92 7.42 -8.72
C VAL A 6 8.57 6.72 -8.96
N GLU A 7 7.86 7.12 -10.02
CA GLU A 7 6.58 6.53 -10.40
C GLU A 7 6.73 5.07 -10.89
N GLY A 8 7.82 4.77 -11.60
CA GLY A 8 8.16 3.42 -12.07
C GLY A 8 8.45 2.41 -10.95
N LEU A 9 8.84 2.86 -9.75
CA LEU A 9 9.21 2.01 -8.60
C LEU A 9 8.00 1.48 -7.80
N ARG A 10 6.94 1.00 -8.48
CA ARG A 10 5.64 0.59 -7.89
C ARG A 10 5.80 -0.12 -6.52
N GLN A 11 5.41 0.58 -5.44
CA GLN A 11 5.43 0.17 -4.02
C GLN A 11 6.74 -0.48 -3.49
N SER A 12 7.91 -0.16 -4.05
CA SER A 12 9.18 -0.69 -3.51
C SER A 12 9.67 0.09 -2.28
N PRO A 13 10.49 -0.53 -1.41
CA PRO A 13 11.17 0.16 -0.30
C PRO A 13 12.00 1.36 -0.77
N ALA A 14 12.64 1.23 -1.94
CA ALA A 14 13.36 2.31 -2.60
C ALA A 14 12.48 3.56 -2.83
N ARG A 15 11.22 3.37 -3.23
CA ARG A 15 10.27 4.48 -3.43
C ARG A 15 9.99 5.24 -2.13
N LEU A 16 9.90 4.54 -1.00
CA LEU A 16 9.71 5.18 0.32
C LEU A 16 10.94 6.02 0.71
N GLN A 17 12.16 5.52 0.48
CA GLN A 17 13.37 6.31 0.73
C GLN A 17 13.46 7.56 -0.13
N LEU A 18 13.01 7.48 -1.39
CA LEU A 18 12.99 8.63 -2.29
C LEU A 18 12.02 9.71 -1.82
N PHE A 19 10.85 9.35 -1.28
CA PHE A 19 9.94 10.31 -0.65
C PHE A 19 10.51 10.93 0.63
N ARG A 20 11.37 10.21 1.36
CA ARG A 20 12.01 10.72 2.58
C ARG A 20 13.17 11.67 2.28
N LYS A 21 14.03 11.32 1.31
CA LYS A 21 15.25 12.08 0.98
C LYS A 21 15.02 13.21 -0.01
N ILE A 22 14.00 13.10 -0.86
CA ILE A 22 13.64 14.10 -1.90
C ILE A 22 14.88 14.49 -2.73
N PRO A 23 15.44 13.56 -3.52
CA PRO A 23 16.64 13.84 -4.30
C PRO A 23 16.40 14.92 -5.34
N SER A 24 17.42 15.77 -5.52
CA SER A 24 17.36 16.92 -6.45
C SER A 24 17.75 16.54 -7.88
N THR A 25 18.41 15.39 -8.04
CA THR A 25 18.92 14.89 -9.33
C THR A 25 18.53 13.44 -9.60
N LEU A 26 18.53 13.05 -10.89
CA LEU A 26 18.22 11.67 -11.29
C LEU A 26 19.27 10.69 -10.80
N ASP A 27 20.54 11.03 -10.90
CA ASP A 27 21.65 10.19 -10.47
C ASP A 27 21.60 9.89 -8.96
N GLU A 28 21.27 10.90 -8.15
CA GLU A 28 21.05 10.73 -6.72
C GLU A 28 19.86 9.79 -6.43
N ALA A 29 18.77 9.93 -7.18
CA ALA A 29 17.62 9.05 -7.06
C ALA A 29 17.96 7.59 -7.42
N ILE A 30 18.76 7.39 -8.47
CA ILE A 30 19.25 6.07 -8.88
C ILE A 30 20.11 5.45 -7.78
N ARG A 31 21.11 6.17 -7.26
CA ARG A 31 21.99 5.69 -6.19
C ARG A 31 21.20 5.28 -4.94
N ILE A 32 20.23 6.10 -4.52
CA ILE A 32 19.35 5.79 -3.38
C ILE A 32 18.56 4.51 -3.66
N ALA A 33 17.93 4.39 -4.83
CA ALA A 33 17.10 3.25 -5.17
C ALA A 33 17.89 1.93 -5.17
N PHE A 34 19.08 1.90 -5.77
CA PHE A 34 19.96 0.73 -5.78
C PHE A 34 20.43 0.35 -4.36
N SER A 35 20.83 1.34 -3.55
CA SER A 35 21.28 1.07 -2.18
C SER A 35 20.18 0.47 -1.30
N GLU A 36 18.94 0.96 -1.43
CA GLU A 36 17.82 0.47 -0.64
C GLU A 36 17.35 -0.91 -1.10
N GLU A 37 17.31 -1.18 -2.41
CA GLU A 37 17.04 -2.52 -2.94
C GLU A 37 18.07 -3.54 -2.46
N TYR A 38 19.35 -3.19 -2.49
CA TYR A 38 20.43 -4.05 -2.00
C TYR A 38 20.28 -4.35 -0.50
N SER A 39 20.06 -3.32 0.31
CA SER A 39 19.83 -3.45 1.75
C SER A 39 18.60 -4.31 2.06
N HIS A 40 17.50 -4.08 1.35
CA HIS A 40 16.26 -4.84 1.52
C HIS A 40 16.41 -6.31 1.12
N ARG A 41 17.08 -6.60 0.00
CA ARG A 41 17.40 -7.97 -0.42
C ARG A 41 18.33 -8.66 0.57
N SER A 42 19.31 -7.91 1.12
CA SER A 42 20.23 -8.38 2.14
C SER A 42 19.54 -8.77 3.44
N ALA A 43 18.66 -7.90 3.95
CA ALA A 43 17.88 -8.19 5.14
C ALA A 43 16.95 -9.41 4.98
N ASN A 44 16.48 -9.66 3.76
CA ASN A 44 15.59 -10.78 3.45
C ASN A 44 16.32 -12.06 3.03
N GLY A 45 17.65 -12.10 3.07
CA GLY A 45 18.45 -13.28 2.68
C GLY A 45 18.44 -13.58 1.17
N ASN A 46 17.96 -12.65 0.34
CA ASN A 46 17.86 -12.76 -1.12
C ASN A 46 19.04 -12.08 -1.82
N VAL A 47 20.25 -12.15 -1.24
CA VAL A 47 21.46 -11.69 -1.92
C VAL A 47 22.00 -12.85 -2.74
N PRO A 48 22.20 -12.69 -4.05
CA PRO A 48 23.19 -13.51 -4.74
C PRO A 48 24.52 -13.18 -4.11
N ILE A 49 25.03 -14.04 -3.22
CA ILE A 49 26.40 -13.95 -2.74
C ILE A 49 27.27 -13.99 -4.01
N PRO A 50 28.10 -12.97 -4.31
CA PRO A 50 29.19 -13.12 -5.25
C PRO A 50 30.24 -14.00 -4.54
N GLY A 51 29.96 -15.30 -4.53
CA GLY A 51 30.79 -16.33 -3.93
C GLY A 51 31.08 -17.36 -5.01
N ASP A 52 32.29 -17.24 -5.55
CA ASP A 52 33.17 -18.35 -5.89
C ASP A 52 32.58 -19.45 -6.79
N GLY A 53 32.82 -19.32 -8.10
CA GLY A 53 32.92 -20.49 -8.98
C GLY A 53 31.89 -20.57 -10.10
N ALA A 54 32.00 -19.69 -11.09
CA ALA A 54 31.79 -20.06 -12.49
C ALA A 54 32.40 -18.98 -13.39
N CYS A 55 33.68 -19.15 -13.71
CA CYS A 55 34.22 -18.61 -14.94
C CYS A 55 33.46 -19.24 -16.11
N GLN A 56 32.46 -18.52 -16.65
CA GLN A 56 32.03 -18.77 -18.01
C GLN A 56 32.51 -17.58 -18.83
N SER A 57 33.63 -17.83 -19.51
CA SER A 57 34.25 -16.98 -20.52
C SER A 57 33.36 -16.88 -21.75
N GLY A 58 32.19 -16.27 -21.59
CA GLY A 58 31.33 -15.86 -22.69
C GLY A 58 31.10 -14.35 -22.59
N SER A 59 31.07 -13.67 -23.74
CA SER A 59 30.76 -12.24 -23.72
C SER A 59 29.34 -12.02 -23.17
N LEU A 60 29.06 -10.86 -22.58
CA LEU A 60 27.70 -10.48 -22.15
C LEU A 60 26.65 -10.74 -23.26
N TYR A 61 27.05 -10.54 -24.52
CA TYR A 61 26.23 -10.79 -25.70
C TYR A 61 25.92 -12.27 -25.93
N GLU A 62 26.85 -13.16 -25.63
CA GLU A 62 26.67 -14.61 -25.80
C GLU A 62 25.66 -15.18 -24.78
N TYR A 63 25.65 -14.63 -23.56
CA TYR A 63 24.61 -14.92 -22.57
C TYR A 63 23.25 -14.40 -23.02
N VAL A 64 23.18 -13.13 -23.47
CA VAL A 64 21.96 -12.53 -23.99
C VAL A 64 21.39 -13.35 -25.15
N ASP A 65 22.20 -13.73 -26.13
CA ASP A 65 21.76 -14.51 -27.29
C ASP A 65 21.21 -15.89 -26.89
N SER A 66 21.77 -16.54 -25.86
CA SER A 66 21.24 -17.81 -25.36
C SER A 66 19.85 -17.68 -24.72
N CYS A 67 19.56 -16.55 -24.07
CA CYS A 67 18.29 -16.27 -23.41
C CYS A 67 17.19 -15.84 -24.39
N TYR A 68 17.55 -15.19 -25.50
CA TYR A 68 16.58 -14.70 -26.49
C TYR A 68 16.32 -15.69 -27.64
N PHE A 69 16.88 -16.90 -27.59
CA PHE A 69 16.59 -17.92 -28.60
C PHE A 69 15.15 -18.43 -28.50
N VAL A 70 14.48 -18.61 -29.65
CA VAL A 70 13.08 -19.06 -29.74
C VAL A 70 12.87 -20.40 -29.00
N ALA A 71 13.87 -21.28 -29.02
CA ALA A 71 13.85 -22.56 -28.30
C ALA A 71 13.87 -22.39 -26.77
N SER A 72 14.48 -21.34 -26.23
CA SER A 72 14.48 -21.01 -24.80
C SER A 72 13.12 -20.46 -24.37
N ILE A 73 12.50 -19.62 -25.21
CA ILE A 73 11.14 -19.11 -25.00
C ILE A 73 10.14 -20.28 -25.00
N GLY A 74 10.28 -21.23 -25.92
CA GLY A 74 9.41 -22.40 -26.02
C GLY A 74 9.37 -23.30 -24.78
N ARG A 75 10.42 -23.32 -23.94
CA ARG A 75 10.43 -24.11 -22.68
C ARG A 75 9.52 -23.52 -21.60
N GLY A 76 9.33 -22.20 -21.58
CA GLY A 76 8.40 -21.54 -20.65
C GLY A 76 6.95 -21.56 -21.12
N TYR A 77 6.74 -21.74 -22.43
CA TYR A 77 5.44 -21.76 -23.09
C TYR A 77 5.08 -23.16 -23.64
N GLU A 78 5.67 -24.22 -23.09
CA GLU A 78 5.38 -25.58 -23.53
C GLU A 78 3.88 -25.84 -23.36
N VAL A 79 3.21 -25.96 -24.52
CA VAL A 79 1.75 -25.93 -24.76
C VAL A 79 0.97 -26.96 -23.92
N LYS A 80 1.66 -27.90 -23.27
CA LYS A 80 1.06 -28.99 -22.48
C LYS A 80 0.62 -28.59 -21.07
N ALA A 81 1.16 -27.51 -20.48
CA ALA A 81 0.78 -27.10 -19.12
C ALA A 81 -0.23 -25.94 -19.10
N ASN A 82 -0.15 -25.05 -20.09
CA ASN A 82 -0.93 -23.83 -20.15
C ASN A 82 -1.74 -23.91 -21.46
N GLY A 83 -2.91 -24.54 -21.41
CA GLY A 83 -3.76 -24.74 -22.59
C GLY A 83 -3.82 -23.49 -23.47
N ALA A 84 -3.92 -23.68 -24.79
CA ALA A 84 -3.90 -22.58 -25.77
C ALA A 84 -4.74 -21.39 -25.26
N ILE A 85 -4.12 -20.22 -25.18
CA ILE A 85 -4.79 -19.00 -24.72
C ILE A 85 -5.96 -18.76 -25.68
N GLU A 86 -7.17 -19.11 -25.26
CA GLU A 86 -8.37 -18.82 -26.02
C GLU A 86 -8.54 -17.30 -26.05
N LEU A 87 -8.52 -16.73 -27.26
CA LEU A 87 -8.81 -15.33 -27.46
C LEU A 87 -10.27 -15.12 -27.06
N ILE A 88 -10.49 -14.36 -25.99
CA ILE A 88 -11.83 -13.99 -25.53
C ILE A 88 -12.52 -13.22 -26.66
N LEU A 89 -13.60 -13.79 -27.22
CA LEU A 89 -14.37 -13.14 -28.28
C LEU A 89 -15.00 -11.83 -27.78
N ASP A 90 -15.06 -10.83 -28.65
CA ASP A 90 -15.51 -9.45 -28.38
C ASP A 90 -16.89 -9.36 -27.70
N SER A 91 -17.76 -10.35 -27.90
CA SER A 91 -19.06 -10.45 -27.25
C SER A 91 -19.00 -10.56 -25.71
N ASN A 92 -17.88 -11.04 -25.15
CA ASN A 92 -17.65 -11.12 -23.70
C ASN A 92 -17.12 -9.81 -23.09
N ILE A 93 -16.80 -8.81 -23.91
CA ILE A 93 -16.25 -7.51 -23.49
C ILE A 93 -17.37 -6.46 -23.32
N LEU A 94 -18.55 -6.68 -23.90
CA LEU A 94 -19.63 -5.67 -23.94
C LEU A 94 -20.34 -5.44 -22.61
N SER A 95 -20.15 -6.28 -21.60
CA SER A 95 -20.78 -6.10 -20.30
C SER A 95 -19.83 -6.56 -19.20
N ASN A 96 -19.45 -5.63 -18.32
CA ASN A 96 -18.80 -5.98 -17.07
C ASN A 96 -19.90 -6.30 -16.03
N PRO A 97 -20.23 -7.58 -15.77
CA PRO A 97 -21.22 -7.95 -14.76
C PRO A 97 -20.78 -7.55 -13.35
N HIS A 98 -19.49 -7.28 -13.14
CA HIS A 98 -18.89 -6.86 -11.87
C HIS A 98 -18.50 -5.37 -11.90
N HIS A 99 -19.43 -4.50 -12.32
CA HIS A 99 -19.26 -3.05 -12.27
C HIS A 99 -19.27 -2.48 -10.84
N CYS A 100 -19.73 -3.27 -9.87
CA CYS A 100 -19.69 -2.91 -8.45
C CYS A 100 -18.55 -3.64 -7.74
N PRO A 101 -17.77 -2.95 -6.88
CA PRO A 101 -16.78 -3.60 -6.05
C PRO A 101 -17.45 -4.62 -5.12
N PRO A 102 -16.76 -5.72 -4.77
CA PRO A 102 -17.31 -6.70 -3.85
C PRO A 102 -17.68 -6.04 -2.51
N PRO A 103 -18.83 -6.39 -1.90
CA PRO A 103 -19.20 -5.88 -0.59
C PRO A 103 -18.13 -6.19 0.44
N LEU A 104 -17.58 -5.15 1.08
CA LEU A 104 -16.56 -5.31 2.12
C LEU A 104 -17.23 -5.39 3.50
N GLU A 105 -16.99 -6.47 4.23
CA GLU A 105 -17.38 -6.55 5.64
C GLU A 105 -16.47 -5.65 6.49
N LYS A 106 -17.08 -4.67 7.18
CA LYS A 106 -16.36 -3.81 8.11
C LYS A 106 -16.01 -4.60 9.37
N ARG A 107 -14.75 -4.99 9.49
CA ARG A 107 -14.22 -5.54 10.74
C ARG A 107 -14.25 -4.47 11.83
N LYS A 108 -14.68 -4.84 13.04
CA LYS A 108 -14.58 -3.95 14.21
C LYS A 108 -13.11 -3.54 14.38
N GLY A 109 -12.86 -2.23 14.40
CA GLY A 109 -11.52 -1.69 14.59
C GLY A 109 -10.93 -2.11 15.94
N ARG A 110 -9.62 -1.89 16.10
CA ARG A 110 -8.91 -2.15 17.36
C ARG A 110 -9.67 -1.50 18.53
N PRO A 111 -9.92 -2.24 19.64
CA PRO A 111 -10.52 -1.67 20.83
C PRO A 111 -9.78 -0.41 21.25
N ARG A 112 -10.52 0.67 21.48
CA ARG A 112 -9.94 1.97 21.84
C ARG A 112 -9.43 1.90 23.27
N VAL A 113 -8.13 1.68 23.44
CA VAL A 113 -7.45 1.73 24.74
C VAL A 113 -7.31 3.19 25.18
N ARG A 114 -7.73 3.51 26.41
CA ARG A 114 -7.48 4.83 27.00
C ARG A 114 -5.99 4.95 27.33
N ARG A 115 -5.39 6.11 27.05
CA ARG A 115 -3.99 6.39 27.41
C ARG A 115 -3.83 6.31 28.93
N LEU A 116 -2.70 5.77 29.40
CA LEU A 116 -2.29 5.82 30.80
C LEU A 116 -1.93 7.27 31.18
N ALA A 117 -2.48 7.76 32.29
CA ALA A 117 -2.20 9.11 32.78
C ALA A 117 -0.79 9.20 33.37
N SER A 118 -0.12 10.34 33.19
CA SER A 118 1.19 10.60 33.79
C SER A 118 1.06 11.13 35.23
N GLN A 119 2.09 10.96 36.06
CA GLN A 119 2.11 11.56 37.40
C GLN A 119 2.04 13.09 37.29
N GLY A 120 1.02 13.69 37.92
CA GLY A 120 0.73 15.13 37.88
C GLY A 120 -0.51 15.52 37.05
N GLU A 121 -1.11 14.60 36.29
CA GLU A 121 -2.40 14.87 35.63
C GLU A 121 -3.53 14.85 36.66
N ASN A 122 -3.90 16.04 37.16
CA ASN A 122 -5.07 16.21 38.01
C ASN A 122 -6.35 15.85 37.23
N GLN A 123 -7.08 14.84 37.70
CA GLN A 123 -8.40 14.45 37.18
C GLN A 123 -9.49 15.51 37.40
N SER A 124 -9.13 16.70 37.92
CA SER A 124 -10.05 17.79 38.25
C SER A 124 -10.62 18.52 37.03
N SER A 125 -10.07 18.30 35.83
CA SER A 125 -10.81 18.57 34.59
C SER A 125 -11.78 17.43 34.28
N GLY A 126 -12.56 17.05 35.29
CA GLY A 126 -13.66 16.12 35.13
C GLY A 126 -14.57 16.65 34.04
N LYS A 127 -14.65 15.93 32.91
CA LYS A 127 -15.82 16.02 32.05
C LYS A 127 -17.01 15.86 32.98
N ARG A 128 -17.85 16.90 33.07
CA ARG A 128 -19.11 16.82 33.80
C ARG A 128 -19.76 15.49 33.41
N PRO A 129 -20.20 14.65 34.36
CA PRO A 129 -21.00 13.49 33.98
C PRO A 129 -22.09 14.02 33.07
N CYS A 130 -22.20 13.44 31.88
CA CYS A 130 -23.34 13.72 31.01
C CYS A 130 -24.53 13.10 31.73
N SER A 131 -25.07 13.84 32.71
CA SER A 131 -26.34 13.52 33.27
C SER A 131 -27.27 13.47 32.08
N SER A 132 -27.91 12.33 31.88
CA SER A 132 -28.98 12.11 30.93
C SER A 132 -30.21 13.00 31.20
N SER A 133 -30.05 14.05 32.02
CA SER A 133 -31.02 15.10 32.25
C SER A 133 -31.24 15.86 30.95
N LYS A 134 -32.32 15.52 30.26
CA LYS A 134 -32.85 16.31 29.15
C LYS A 134 -32.99 17.77 29.63
N PRO A 135 -32.53 18.76 28.84
CA PRO A 135 -32.65 20.14 29.24
C PRO A 135 -34.13 20.52 29.42
N THR A 136 -34.44 21.30 30.44
CA THR A 136 -35.73 21.96 30.64
C THR A 136 -35.74 23.29 29.91
N CYS A 137 -36.79 23.57 29.16
CA CYS A 137 -36.96 24.86 28.49
C CYS A 137 -37.22 25.94 29.53
N SER A 138 -36.43 27.02 29.53
CA SER A 138 -36.61 28.15 30.45
C SER A 138 -37.81 29.05 30.12
N MET A 139 -38.51 28.82 29.00
CA MET A 139 -39.72 29.57 28.64
C MET A 139 -41.02 28.85 28.98
N CYS A 140 -41.14 27.56 28.64
CA CYS A 140 -42.36 26.78 28.91
C CYS A 140 -42.18 25.72 30.01
N GLY A 141 -40.97 25.55 30.57
CA GLY A 141 -40.68 24.58 31.62
C GLY A 141 -40.60 23.11 31.18
N LEU A 142 -40.98 22.79 29.94
CA LEU A 142 -41.01 21.41 29.44
C LEU A 142 -39.61 20.85 29.16
N VAL A 143 -39.41 19.55 29.41
CA VAL A 143 -38.16 18.84 29.14
C VAL A 143 -38.03 18.44 27.66
N GLY A 144 -36.81 18.45 27.13
CA GLY A 144 -36.48 17.87 25.82
C GLY A 144 -36.25 18.86 24.68
N HIS A 145 -36.38 20.16 24.93
CA HIS A 145 -36.02 21.20 23.98
C HIS A 145 -35.44 22.43 24.67
N ASN A 146 -34.79 23.32 23.89
CA ASN A 146 -34.19 24.56 24.40
C ASN A 146 -35.04 25.77 24.04
N LYS A 147 -34.82 26.91 24.72
CA LYS A 147 -35.50 28.19 24.46
C LYS A 147 -35.52 28.61 22.98
N ARG A 148 -34.45 28.32 22.23
CA ARG A 148 -34.34 28.66 20.79
C ARG A 148 -35.28 27.85 19.88
N THR A 149 -35.74 26.69 20.35
CA THR A 149 -36.60 25.77 19.60
C THR A 149 -37.99 25.67 20.21
N CYS A 150 -38.34 26.58 21.14
CA CYS A 150 -39.65 26.66 21.76
C CYS A 150 -40.67 27.16 20.72
N ARG A 151 -41.86 26.54 20.67
CA ARG A 151 -42.97 26.94 19.79
C ARG A 151 -44.07 27.71 20.54
N ASP A 152 -43.87 27.93 21.84
CA ASP A 152 -44.70 28.74 22.72
C ASP A 152 -44.14 30.17 22.82
#